data_AF-A0A3N4B6G3-F1
#
_entry.id   AF-A0A3N4B6G3-F1
#
_cell.length_a   1.000
_cell.length_b   1.000
_cell.length_c   1.000
_cell.angle_alpha   90.00
_cell.angle_beta   90.00
_cell.angle_gamma   90.00
#
_symmetry.space_group_name_H-M   'P 1'
#
loop_
_entity.id
_entity.type
_entity.pdbx_description
1 polymer ?
#
loop_
_entity_poly.entity_id
_entity_poly.type
_entity_poly.pdbx_seq_one_letter_code
_entity_poly.pdbx_strand_id
1 'polypeptide(L)'
;MSMGDYFNFFYGVISALVVGFYIGYGIAAIRTRNTLMEELISARNEASKLRLLNRLLPPEEQLKGCGNCHKCYKGRPLWPSGPLVLDRMIVCPICGNKRCPKATDHELPCSGSNSLGQPGSIHQ
;
A
#
# COMPACT_ATOMS: atom_id res chain seq x y z
N MET A 1 54.01 -27.33 -40.86
CA MET A 1 52.81 -27.37 -40.01
C MET A 1 51.72 -28.07 -40.80
N SER A 2 51.09 -29.12 -40.26
CA SER A 2 50.08 -29.88 -41.00
C SER A 2 48.75 -29.13 -41.03
N MET A 3 47.89 -29.42 -42.00
CA MET A 3 46.56 -28.80 -42.08
C MET A 3 45.69 -29.12 -40.84
N GLY A 4 45.95 -30.25 -40.17
CA GLY A 4 45.29 -30.62 -38.92
C GLY A 4 45.71 -29.77 -37.73
N ASP A 5 46.96 -29.32 -37.67
CA ASP A 5 47.46 -28.45 -36.59
C ASP A 5 46.79 -27.07 -36.65
N TYR A 6 46.58 -26.56 -37.87
CA TYR A 6 45.83 -25.33 -38.10
C TYR A 6 44.39 -25.49 -37.63
N PHE A 7 43.68 -26.54 -38.07
CA PHE A 7 42.29 -26.76 -37.68
C PHE A 7 42.09 -26.84 -36.16
N ASN A 8 42.94 -27.60 -35.46
CA ASN A 8 42.88 -27.73 -34.00
C ASN A 8 43.14 -26.39 -33.29
N PHE A 9 44.08 -25.58 -33.78
CA PHE A 9 44.34 -24.26 -33.25
C PHE A 9 43.13 -23.32 -33.39
N PHE A 10 42.55 -23.23 -34.59
CA PHE A 10 41.38 -22.36 -34.84
C PHE A 10 40.15 -22.82 -34.06
N TYR A 11 39.89 -24.12 -33.99
CA TYR A 11 38.81 -24.66 -33.18
C TYR A 11 38.98 -24.35 -31.69
N GLY A 12 40.20 -24.49 -31.16
CA GLY A 12 40.51 -24.14 -29.77
C GLY A 12 40.26 -22.66 -29.46
N VAL A 13 40.71 -21.76 -30.34
CA VAL A 13 40.48 -20.31 -30.19
C VAL A 13 38.99 -19.97 -30.25
N ILE A 14 38.26 -20.49 -31.25
CA ILE A 14 36.82 -20.22 -31.40
C ILE A 14 36.04 -20.78 -30.20
N SER A 15 36.34 -22.01 -29.77
CA SER A 15 35.70 -22.63 -28.61
C SER A 15 35.90 -21.82 -27.34
N ALA A 16 37.13 -21.36 -27.07
CA ALA A 16 37.44 -20.53 -25.91
C ALA A 16 36.68 -19.19 -25.93
N LEU A 17 36.55 -18.55 -27.09
CA LEU A 17 35.81 -17.30 -27.24
C LEU A 17 34.31 -17.49 -27.00
N VAL A 18 33.72 -18.55 -27.55
CA VAL A 18 32.30 -18.86 -27.38
C VAL A 18 31.99 -19.18 -25.92
N VAL A 19 32.79 -20.04 -25.28
CA VAL A 19 32.61 -20.38 -23.86
C VAL A 19 32.78 -19.15 -22.97
N GLY A 20 33.82 -18.33 -23.21
CA GLY A 20 34.05 -17.09 -22.47
C GLY A 20 32.88 -16.10 -22.57
N PHE A 21 32.27 -15.98 -23.75
CA PHE A 21 31.08 -15.16 -23.96
C PHE A 21 29.87 -15.64 -23.14
N TYR A 22 29.57 -16.94 -23.18
CA TYR A 22 28.44 -17.51 -22.42
C TYR A 22 28.64 -17.38 -20.90
N ILE A 23 29.86 -17.63 -20.40
CA ILE A 23 30.18 -17.46 -18.99
C ILE A 23 30.05 -15.99 -18.58
N GLY A 24 30.60 -15.07 -19.39
CA GLY A 24 30.53 -13.63 -19.14
C GLY A 24 29.08 -13.12 -19.07
N TYR A 25 28.25 -13.54 -20.03
CA TYR A 25 26.82 -13.22 -20.04
C TYR A 25 26.10 -13.77 -18.81
N GLY A 26 26.37 -15.03 -18.44
CA GLY A 26 25.80 -15.66 -17.25
C GLY A 26 26.14 -14.90 -15.97
N ILE A 27 27.40 -14.49 -15.79
CA ILE A 27 27.84 -13.70 -14.63
C ILE A 27 27.15 -12.33 -14.59
N ALA A 28 27.05 -11.65 -15.73
CA ALA A 28 26.38 -10.36 -15.83
C ALA A 28 24.89 -10.47 -15.44
N ALA A 29 24.19 -11.46 -15.98
CA ALA A 29 22.78 -11.72 -15.67
C ALA A 29 22.55 -12.03 -14.18
N ILE A 30 23.43 -12.83 -13.56
CA ILE A 30 23.34 -13.14 -12.12
C ILE A 30 23.56 -11.89 -11.28
N ARG A 31 24.53 -11.05 -11.62
CA ARG A 31 24.78 -9.78 -10.91
C ARG A 31 23.56 -8.87 -10.96
N THR A 32 22.98 -8.65 -12.14
CA THR A 32 21.78 -7.83 -12.29
C THR A 32 20.60 -8.38 -11.50
N ARG A 33 20.38 -9.70 -11.49
CA ARG A 33 19.33 -10.30 -10.68
C ARG A 33 19.58 -10.09 -9.19
N ASN A 34 20.82 -10.24 -8.72
CA ASN A 34 21.14 -10.07 -7.31
C ASN A 34 20.93 -8.61 -6.85
N THR A 35 21.30 -7.61 -7.67
CA THR A 35 21.03 -6.21 -7.33
C THR A 35 19.54 -5.91 -7.26
N LEU A 36 18.76 -6.42 -8.23
CA LEU A 36 17.30 -6.27 -8.21
C LEU A 36 16.67 -6.96 -6.99
N MET A 37 17.18 -8.12 -6.58
CA MET A 37 16.68 -8.81 -5.39
C MET A 37 16.98 -8.04 -4.10
N GLU A 38 18.16 -7.42 -3.97
CA GLU A 38 18.51 -6.57 -2.82
C GLU A 38 17.59 -5.34 -2.74
N GLU A 39 17.32 -4.68 -3.87
CA GLU A 39 16.38 -3.56 -3.94
C GLU A 39 14.96 -3.98 -3.50
N LEU A 40 14.48 -5.14 -3.96
CA LEU A 40 13.17 -5.68 -3.57
C LEU A 40 13.11 -6.02 -2.08
N ILE A 41 14.19 -6.62 -1.53
CA ILE A 41 14.28 -6.93 -0.09
C ILE A 41 14.26 -5.64 0.73
N SER A 42 15.02 -4.63 0.30
CA SER A 42 15.04 -3.31 0.94
C SER A 42 13.66 -2.66 0.93
N ALA A 43 13.00 -2.60 -0.23
CA ALA A 43 11.65 -2.05 -0.37
C ALA A 43 10.62 -2.80 0.49
N ARG A 44 10.70 -4.13 0.57
CA ARG A 44 9.86 -4.94 1.46
C ARG A 44 10.10 -4.63 2.93
N ASN A 45 11.36 -4.47 3.33
CA ASN A 45 11.72 -4.15 4.72
C ASN A 45 11.24 -2.75 5.10
N GLU A 46 11.37 -1.77 4.21
CA GLU A 46 10.85 -0.41 4.41
C GLU A 46 9.33 -0.39 4.54
N ALA A 47 8.61 -1.09 3.65
CA ALA A 47 7.16 -1.24 3.76
C ALA A 47 6.74 -1.92 5.07
N SER A 48 7.52 -2.91 5.53
CA SER A 48 7.29 -3.58 6.81
C SER A 48 7.56 -2.65 8.00
N LYS A 49 8.63 -1.84 7.94
CA LYS A 49 8.95 -0.81 8.92
C LYS A 49 7.84 0.23 9.03
N LEU A 50 7.30 0.70 7.90
CA LEU A 50 6.17 1.64 7.89
C LEU A 50 4.90 1.03 8.50
N ARG A 51 4.61 -0.24 8.22
CA ARG A 51 3.50 -0.97 8.85
C ARG A 51 3.70 -1.12 10.36
N LEU A 52 4.92 -1.40 10.82
CA LEU A 52 5.24 -1.48 12.25
C LEU A 52 5.16 -0.11 12.92
N LEU A 53 5.69 0.94 12.29
CA LEU A 53 5.53 2.33 12.75
C LEU A 53 4.07 2.70 12.89
N ASN A 54 3.24 2.37 11.88
CA ASN A 54 1.80 2.55 11.99
C ASN A 54 1.20 1.71 13.12
N ARG A 55 1.69 0.51 13.43
CA ARG A 55 1.19 -0.24 14.59
C ARG A 55 1.59 0.39 15.94
N LEU A 56 2.75 1.03 16.00
CA LEU A 56 3.32 1.61 17.22
C LEU A 56 2.90 3.06 17.47
N LEU A 57 2.30 3.72 16.48
CA LEU A 57 1.66 5.02 16.68
C LEU A 57 0.63 4.89 17.81
N PRO A 58 0.68 5.77 18.82
CA PRO A 58 -0.23 5.69 19.94
C PRO A 58 -1.67 5.83 19.44
N PRO A 59 -2.64 5.08 20.02
CA PRO A 59 -4.02 5.05 19.54
C PRO A 59 -4.71 6.43 19.55
N GLU A 60 -4.24 7.36 20.37
CA GLU A 60 -4.68 8.76 20.36
C GLU A 60 -4.34 9.53 19.06
N GLU A 61 -3.25 9.17 18.38
CA GLU A 61 -2.80 9.84 17.17
C GLU A 61 -3.37 9.17 15.90
N GLN A 62 -3.69 7.88 15.98
CA GLN A 62 -4.34 7.14 14.89
C GLN A 62 -5.85 7.34 14.81
N LEU A 63 -6.44 7.94 15.84
CA LEU A 63 -7.90 8.05 15.98
C LEU A 63 -8.34 9.45 16.44
N LYS A 64 -7.84 10.53 15.84
CA LYS A 64 -8.46 11.87 15.96
C LYS A 64 -9.79 11.95 15.19
N GLY A 65 -10.78 11.17 15.61
CA GLY A 65 -12.14 11.31 15.16
C GLY A 65 -13.10 10.67 16.15
N CYS A 66 -14.23 11.34 16.43
CA CYS A 66 -15.21 10.99 17.46
C CYS A 66 -15.83 9.57 17.39
N GLY A 67 -15.46 8.77 16.39
CA GLY A 67 -15.94 7.40 16.22
C GLY A 67 -17.41 7.29 15.83
N ASN A 68 -18.17 8.39 15.71
CA ASN A 68 -19.62 8.37 15.52
C ASN A 68 -20.19 9.47 14.58
N CYS A 69 -19.38 10.10 13.72
CA CYS A 69 -19.89 11.03 12.71
C CYS A 69 -19.34 10.78 11.30
N HIS A 70 -20.09 11.18 10.27
CA HIS A 70 -19.71 10.97 8.87
C HIS A 70 -18.36 11.59 8.52
N LYS A 71 -18.05 12.80 8.99
CA LYS A 71 -16.76 13.48 8.79
C LYS A 71 -15.58 12.62 9.24
N CYS A 72 -15.70 11.96 10.38
CA CYS A 72 -14.63 11.12 10.93
C CYS A 72 -14.54 9.73 10.28
N TYR A 73 -15.56 9.28 9.54
CA TYR A 73 -15.51 8.02 8.77
C TYR A 73 -15.05 8.20 7.32
N LYS A 74 -15.09 9.42 6.77
CA LYS A 74 -14.55 9.71 5.44
C LYS A 74 -13.04 9.39 5.44
N GLY A 75 -12.64 8.40 4.65
CA GLY A 75 -11.23 8.05 4.41
C GLY A 75 -10.60 7.08 5.42
N ARG A 76 -11.36 6.46 6.34
CA ARG A 76 -10.78 5.40 7.18
C ARG A 76 -10.48 4.15 6.33
N PRO A 77 -9.28 3.55 6.46
CA PRO A 77 -8.92 2.36 5.70
C PRO A 77 -9.84 1.19 6.06
N LEU A 78 -10.42 0.59 5.02
CA LEU A 78 -11.27 -0.57 5.09
C LEU A 78 -10.42 -1.81 5.41
N TRP A 79 -10.61 -2.46 6.56
CA TRP A 79 -10.08 -3.81 6.79
C TRP A 79 -10.95 -4.58 7.80
N PRO A 80 -11.36 -5.85 7.56
CA PRO A 80 -11.40 -6.62 6.30
C PRO A 80 -12.78 -6.60 5.60
N SER A 81 -13.76 -5.82 6.09
CA SER A 81 -15.19 -6.01 5.73
C SER A 81 -15.87 -4.81 5.06
N GLY A 82 -15.22 -4.08 4.16
CA GLY A 82 -15.89 -3.02 3.40
C GLY A 82 -15.97 -1.66 4.13
N PRO A 83 -16.60 -0.62 3.51
CA PRO A 83 -16.75 0.69 4.12
C PRO A 83 -17.58 0.54 5.40
N LEU A 84 -17.06 0.98 6.56
CA LEU A 84 -17.79 0.93 7.83
C LEU A 84 -19.17 1.63 7.78
N VAL A 85 -19.36 2.56 6.83
CA VAL A 85 -20.65 3.21 6.58
C VAL A 85 -21.72 2.30 5.95
N LEU A 86 -21.34 1.15 5.39
CA LEU A 86 -22.29 0.15 4.88
C LEU A 86 -22.75 -0.81 6.00
N ASP A 87 -21.87 -1.15 6.94
CA ASP A 87 -22.19 -2.10 8.02
C ASP A 87 -22.90 -1.45 9.22
N ARG A 88 -22.89 -0.11 9.31
CA ARG A 88 -23.43 0.59 10.47
C ARG A 88 -24.20 1.85 10.12
N MET A 89 -25.25 2.09 10.87
CA MET A 89 -26.01 3.33 10.79
C MET A 89 -25.33 4.41 11.65
N ILE A 90 -24.88 5.50 11.02
CA ILE A 90 -24.36 6.67 11.76
C ILE A 90 -25.54 7.53 12.22
N VAL A 91 -25.65 7.69 13.54
CA VAL A 91 -26.70 8.49 14.19
C VAL A 91 -26.09 9.47 15.18
N CYS A 92 -26.82 10.54 15.50
CA CYS A 92 -26.37 11.50 16.50
C CYS A 92 -26.30 10.84 17.89
N PRO A 93 -25.17 10.94 18.62
CA PRO A 93 -25.04 10.35 19.96
C PRO A 93 -25.90 11.06 21.02
N ILE A 94 -26.44 12.25 20.72
CA ILE A 94 -27.29 13.01 21.63
C ILE A 94 -28.77 12.70 21.42
N CYS A 95 -29.24 12.67 20.17
CA CYS A 95 -30.67 12.56 19.88
C CYS A 95 -31.08 11.31 19.08
N GLY A 96 -30.13 10.47 18.64
CA GLY A 96 -30.41 9.27 17.86
C GLY A 96 -30.85 9.50 16.41
N ASN A 97 -31.03 10.75 15.97
CA ASN A 97 -31.48 11.05 14.61
C ASN A 97 -30.32 10.96 13.60
N LYS A 98 -30.54 10.23 12.49
CA LYS A 98 -29.54 10.06 11.41
C LYS A 98 -29.32 11.33 10.58
N ARG A 99 -30.36 12.18 10.47
CA ARG A 99 -30.30 13.42 9.67
C ARG A 99 -29.83 14.64 10.47
N CYS A 100 -29.45 14.44 11.73
CA CYS A 100 -28.95 15.52 12.57
C CYS A 100 -27.56 16.00 12.07
N PRO A 101 -27.28 17.32 12.03
CA PRO A 101 -25.97 17.87 11.67
C PRO A 101 -24.83 17.30 12.53
N LYS A 102 -25.09 17.01 13.81
CA LYS A 102 -24.10 16.39 14.70
C LYS A 102 -23.69 14.97 14.28
N ALA A 103 -24.57 14.24 13.60
CA ALA A 103 -24.23 12.94 13.01
C ALA A 103 -23.36 13.11 11.76
N THR A 104 -23.47 14.24 11.07
CA THR A 104 -22.61 14.61 9.93
C THR A 104 -21.21 14.98 10.40
N ASP A 105 -21.13 15.89 11.36
CA ASP A 105 -19.90 16.38 11.95
C ASP A 105 -20.12 16.58 13.45
N HIS A 106 -19.27 15.98 14.28
CA HIS A 106 -19.42 16.00 15.73
C HIS A 106 -19.20 17.40 16.32
N GLU A 107 -18.59 18.31 15.57
CA GLU A 107 -18.41 19.73 15.92
C GLU A 107 -19.71 20.54 15.73
N LEU A 108 -20.67 20.03 14.94
CA LEU A 108 -21.94 20.71 14.72
C LEU A 108 -22.90 20.54 15.91
N PRO A 109 -23.80 21.52 16.13
CA PRO A 109 -24.82 21.43 17.17
C PRO A 109 -25.84 20.32 16.86
N CYS A 110 -26.40 19.75 17.92
CA CYS A 110 -27.53 18.85 17.80
C CYS A 110 -28.80 19.64 17.49
N SER A 111 -29.44 19.37 16.35
CA SER A 111 -30.75 19.94 15.99
C SER A 111 -31.94 19.27 16.71
N GLY A 112 -31.71 18.12 17.34
CA GLY A 112 -32.77 17.31 17.93
C GLY A 112 -33.79 16.75 16.93
N SER A 113 -33.55 16.86 15.62
CA SER A 113 -34.56 16.52 14.60
C SER A 113 -34.01 15.59 13.50
N ASN A 114 -34.93 14.86 12.86
CA ASN A 114 -34.68 13.97 11.73
C ASN A 114 -35.28 14.52 10.41
N SER A 115 -35.62 15.81 10.34
CA SER A 115 -36.13 16.44 9.12
C SER A 115 -35.05 16.55 8.03
N LEU A 116 -35.47 16.73 6.78
CA LEU A 116 -34.58 17.08 5.66
C LEU A 116 -34.20 18.56 5.69
N GLY A 117 -33.20 18.96 4.90
CA GLY A 117 -32.78 20.35 4.72
C GLY A 117 -32.11 21.00 5.94
N GLN A 118 -31.65 20.22 6.91
CA GLN A 118 -31.03 20.81 8.11
C GLN A 118 -29.64 21.38 7.79
N PRO A 119 -29.34 22.63 8.18
CA PRO A 119 -28.03 23.24 7.93
C PRO A 119 -26.88 22.40 8.48
N GLY A 120 -25.91 22.08 7.62
CA GLY A 120 -24.74 21.27 7.99
C GLY A 120 -25.00 19.75 8.07
N SER A 121 -26.23 19.28 7.82
CA SER A 121 -26.49 17.86 7.60
C SER A 121 -26.11 17.46 6.18
N ILE A 122 -25.57 16.25 6.00
CA ILE A 122 -25.40 15.66 4.66
C ILE A 122 -26.74 15.29 3.99
N HIS A 123 -27.82 15.24 4.76
CA HIS A 123 -29.14 14.87 4.28
C HIS A 123 -29.92 16.16 4.00
N GLN A 124 -29.81 16.64 2.76
CA GLN A 124 -30.57 17.78 2.25
C GLN A 124 -31.97 17.36 1.81
#